data_AF-A0AAD7GSH0-F1
#
_entry.id   AF-A0AAD7GSH0-F1
#
_cell.length_a   1.000
_cell.length_b   1.000
_cell.length_c   1.000
_cell.angle_alpha   90.00
_cell.angle_beta   90.00
_cell.angle_gamma   90.00
#
_symmetry.space_group_name_H-M   'P 1'
#
loop_
_entity.id
_entity.type
_entity.pdbx_description
1 polymer ?
#
loop_
_entity_poly.entity_id
_entity_poly.type
_entity_poly.pdbx_seq_one_letter_code
_entity_poly.pdbx_strand_id
1 'polypeptide(L)'
;MEQKLGKCFSTRETVILALFPQSEIDEYFHEVAEPVYAQVFESSPEKAPSSPEFYHAYSLVSSRSFLVDSYHGLSMVPIADAFNHTQENHVHLESDFDVCPECGSLQRCVHDDTTEPDPRSIVPDDADNFYEMVSNLPIPPHSEVFNTYGETLTNAQLLVQYGFILDGNDNDHLTWTFDELAQFSEHHLLASGSWTWDSVGGLPEFRDLLRSINSRPWERISESELVSLDRTHQFSLNGDATISHGLWLFFALLLMCLRNTSPYHTRNLDSLIVLLEETLQCQLTLESSESTNHADDDDTLLVPPSPGHSDQQQRPSPYGVILELARLLASLCRARSARTGRAGVEMAELGEILDRLPNDMTPTKMAISLAMTERSLLDSCMSAWDGFVDGALGQA
;
A
#
# COMPACT_ATOMS: atom_id res chain seq x y z
N MET A 1 -7.35 -11.59 -35.34
CA MET A 1 -7.34 -11.80 -33.86
C MET A 1 -5.93 -11.61 -33.30
N GLU A 2 -4.86 -11.87 -34.08
CA GLU A 2 -3.47 -11.50 -33.78
C GLU A 2 -3.19 -9.98 -33.79
N GLN A 3 -3.93 -9.18 -34.58
CA GLN A 3 -3.71 -7.73 -34.68
C GLN A 3 -4.25 -6.87 -33.52
N LYS A 4 -5.00 -7.42 -32.57
CA LYS A 4 -5.55 -6.66 -31.42
C LYS A 4 -4.86 -6.94 -30.08
N LEU A 5 -4.12 -8.05 -29.96
CA LEU A 5 -3.23 -8.30 -28.82
C LEU A 5 -1.86 -7.63 -29.03
N GLY A 6 -1.39 -7.55 -30.29
CA GLY A 6 -0.13 -6.91 -30.65
C GLY A 6 -0.11 -5.37 -30.61
N LYS A 7 -1.13 -4.69 -30.07
CA LYS A 7 -1.11 -3.22 -29.90
C LYS A 7 -1.05 -2.74 -28.46
N CYS A 8 -1.25 -3.60 -27.47
CA CYS A 8 -1.08 -3.22 -26.06
C CYS A 8 0.35 -3.43 -25.53
N PHE A 9 1.17 -4.24 -26.21
CA PHE A 9 2.52 -4.60 -25.72
C PHE A 9 3.59 -4.62 -26.84
N SER A 10 3.38 -3.85 -27.92
CA SER A 10 4.31 -3.79 -29.06
C SER A 10 5.10 -2.48 -29.09
N THR A 11 5.91 -2.25 -28.07
CA THR A 11 7.14 -1.48 -28.14
C THR A 11 8.04 -2.00 -27.03
N ARG A 12 9.26 -2.42 -27.38
CA ARG A 12 10.29 -2.96 -26.47
C ARG A 12 10.78 -1.95 -25.40
N GLU A 13 10.09 -0.83 -25.21
CA GLU A 13 10.57 0.35 -24.47
C GLU A 13 9.58 0.93 -23.46
N THR A 14 8.42 0.29 -23.18
CA THR A 14 7.34 0.96 -22.42
C THR A 14 6.87 0.19 -21.17
N VAL A 15 7.80 -0.27 -20.31
CA VAL A 15 7.42 -0.89 -19.02
C VAL A 15 8.03 -0.19 -17.80
N ILE A 16 8.85 0.86 -17.96
CA ILE A 16 9.53 1.50 -16.82
C ILE A 16 9.12 2.97 -16.72
N LEU A 17 7.91 3.22 -16.22
CA LEU A 17 7.51 4.53 -15.70
C LEU A 17 6.46 4.29 -14.61
N ALA A 18 6.81 4.51 -13.34
CA ALA A 18 6.01 5.37 -12.44
C ALA A 18 6.51 5.32 -10.98
N LEU A 19 7.24 6.35 -10.58
CA LEU A 19 6.86 7.05 -9.35
C LEU A 19 5.65 7.99 -9.61
N PHE A 20 5.39 8.31 -10.89
CA PHE A 20 4.32 9.19 -11.36
C PHE A 20 3.62 8.64 -12.61
N PRO A 21 2.31 8.91 -12.81
CA PRO A 21 1.61 8.63 -14.07
C PRO A 21 2.37 9.17 -15.28
N GLN A 22 2.31 8.46 -16.42
CA GLN A 22 2.97 8.90 -17.66
C GLN A 22 2.60 10.35 -18.03
N SER A 23 1.35 10.76 -17.78
CA SER A 23 0.90 12.14 -18.02
C SER A 23 1.67 13.19 -17.23
N GLU A 24 2.08 12.89 -16.00
CA GLU A 24 2.86 13.83 -15.17
C GLU A 24 4.31 13.92 -15.66
N ILE A 25 4.87 12.81 -16.15
CA ILE A 25 6.21 12.80 -16.75
C ILE A 25 6.19 13.58 -18.07
N ASP A 26 5.12 13.42 -18.86
CA ASP A 26 4.90 14.19 -20.10
C ASP A 26 4.75 15.68 -19.80
N GLU A 27 3.97 16.04 -18.79
CA GLU A 27 3.80 17.43 -18.32
C GLU A 27 5.14 18.01 -17.88
N TYR A 28 5.91 17.29 -17.05
CA TYR A 28 7.24 17.74 -16.63
C TYR A 28 8.21 17.91 -17.82
N PHE A 29 8.19 16.99 -18.78
CA PHE A 29 9.03 17.10 -19.97
C PHE A 29 8.73 18.39 -20.74
N HIS A 30 7.45 18.69 -20.98
CA HIS A 30 7.05 19.88 -21.75
C HIS A 30 7.17 21.19 -20.98
N GLU A 31 6.83 21.20 -19.69
CA GLU A 31 6.79 22.43 -18.89
C GLU A 31 8.15 22.80 -18.29
N VAL A 32 9.04 21.81 -18.10
CA VAL A 32 10.32 22.01 -17.41
C VAL A 32 11.50 21.62 -18.28
N ALA A 33 11.57 20.38 -18.76
CA ALA A 33 12.77 19.87 -19.44
C ALA A 33 13.00 20.54 -20.79
N GLU A 34 11.97 20.63 -21.62
CA GLU A 34 12.02 21.20 -22.97
C GLU A 34 12.45 22.68 -22.98
N PRO A 35 11.93 23.57 -22.11
CA PRO A 35 12.44 24.93 -21.96
C PRO A 35 13.92 25.01 -21.56
N VAL A 36 14.39 24.11 -20.68
CA VAL A 36 15.80 24.06 -20.27
C VAL A 36 16.67 23.58 -21.44
N TYR A 37 16.22 22.58 -22.19
CA TYR A 37 16.94 22.09 -23.38
C TYR A 37 17.03 23.17 -24.45
N ALA A 38 15.97 23.94 -24.68
CA ALA A 38 16.00 25.05 -25.63
C ALA A 38 17.06 26.10 -25.26
N GLN A 39 17.32 26.33 -23.96
CA GLN A 39 18.36 27.24 -23.48
C GLN A 39 19.76 26.63 -23.61
N VAL A 40 19.96 25.39 -23.14
CA VAL A 40 21.27 24.72 -23.13
C VAL A 40 21.75 24.40 -24.56
N PHE A 41 20.83 23.99 -25.43
CA PHE A 41 21.10 23.59 -26.81
C PHE A 41 20.73 24.69 -27.83
N GLU A 42 20.62 25.96 -27.42
CA GLU A 42 20.25 27.09 -28.30
C GLU A 42 21.09 27.14 -29.59
N SER A 43 22.39 26.86 -29.48
CA SER A 43 23.33 26.86 -30.60
C SER A 43 23.39 25.55 -31.41
N SER A 44 22.73 24.49 -30.95
CA SER A 44 22.65 23.18 -31.62
C SER A 44 21.33 22.46 -31.27
N PRO A 45 20.16 22.97 -31.69
CA PRO A 45 18.86 22.42 -31.29
C PRO A 45 18.67 20.96 -31.71
N GLU A 46 19.36 20.51 -32.76
CA GLU A 46 19.34 19.12 -33.22
C GLU A 46 19.96 18.12 -32.24
N LYS A 47 20.68 18.60 -31.22
CA LYS A 47 21.26 17.78 -30.14
C LYS A 47 20.40 17.77 -28.88
N ALA A 48 19.31 18.53 -28.84
CA ALA A 48 18.41 18.54 -27.71
C ALA A 48 17.75 17.15 -27.55
N PRO A 49 17.71 16.59 -26.33
CA PRO A 49 17.07 15.30 -26.10
C PRO A 49 15.59 15.32 -26.49
N SER A 50 15.18 14.29 -27.20
CA SER A 50 13.78 13.99 -27.50
C SER A 50 13.06 13.42 -26.27
N SER A 51 11.73 13.40 -26.27
CA SER A 51 10.94 12.81 -25.18
C SER A 51 11.29 11.32 -24.92
N PRO A 52 11.53 10.46 -25.94
CA PRO A 52 12.01 9.09 -25.71
C PRO A 52 13.38 9.01 -25.01
N GLU A 53 14.32 9.89 -25.37
CA GLU A 53 15.63 9.96 -24.71
C GLU A 53 15.51 10.45 -23.27
N PHE A 54 14.58 11.38 -23.01
CA PHE A 54 14.24 11.81 -21.66
C PHE A 54 13.64 10.66 -20.84
N TYR A 55 12.68 9.90 -21.37
CA TYR A 55 12.12 8.74 -20.66
C TYR A 55 13.18 7.67 -20.39
N HIS A 56 14.10 7.47 -21.33
CA HIS A 56 15.21 6.55 -21.11
C HIS A 56 16.09 7.01 -19.94
N ALA A 57 16.51 8.28 -19.93
CA ALA A 57 17.27 8.85 -18.82
C ALA A 57 16.49 8.81 -17.50
N TYR A 58 15.20 9.16 -17.53
CA TYR A 58 14.31 9.08 -16.37
C TYR A 58 14.25 7.66 -15.80
N SER A 59 14.09 6.64 -16.67
CA SER A 59 14.05 5.23 -16.26
C SER A 59 15.36 4.77 -15.63
N LEU A 60 16.50 5.30 -16.08
CA LEU A 60 17.80 5.01 -15.48
C LEU A 60 17.91 5.64 -14.09
N VAL A 61 17.54 6.92 -13.95
CA VAL A 61 17.56 7.60 -12.64
C VAL A 61 16.60 6.90 -11.67
N SER A 62 15.38 6.59 -12.08
CA SER A 62 14.38 5.95 -11.22
C SER A 62 14.78 4.55 -10.73
N SER A 63 15.61 3.83 -11.49
CA SER A 63 16.01 2.46 -11.19
C SER A 63 17.42 2.30 -10.60
N ARG A 64 18.26 3.35 -10.62
CA ARG A 64 19.69 3.25 -10.25
C ARG A 64 20.19 4.31 -9.30
N SER A 65 19.40 5.34 -9.03
CA SER A 65 19.80 6.40 -8.11
C SER A 65 19.58 6.00 -6.65
N PHE A 66 20.37 6.59 -5.77
CA PHE A 66 20.33 6.41 -4.32
C PHE A 66 20.02 7.74 -3.67
N LEU A 67 19.24 7.71 -2.59
CA LEU A 67 19.16 8.85 -1.69
C LEU A 67 20.39 8.79 -0.77
N VAL A 68 21.40 9.63 -1.06
CA VAL A 68 22.73 9.49 -0.44
C VAL A 68 22.93 10.34 0.80
N ASP A 69 22.41 11.57 0.84
CA ASP A 69 22.46 12.46 2.01
C ASP A 69 21.47 13.63 1.86
N SER A 70 21.36 14.48 2.87
CA SER A 70 20.44 15.62 2.90
C SER A 70 20.82 16.78 1.96
N TYR A 71 22.04 16.81 1.43
CA TYR A 71 22.56 17.88 0.58
C TYR A 71 22.50 17.51 -0.91
N HIS A 72 23.08 16.37 -1.28
CA HIS A 72 23.08 15.83 -2.64
C HIS A 72 21.74 15.17 -3.00
N GLY A 73 21.00 14.65 -2.01
CA GLY A 73 19.71 14.02 -2.23
C GLY A 73 19.82 12.78 -3.12
N LEU A 74 19.05 12.76 -4.22
CA LEU A 74 19.00 11.64 -5.15
C LEU A 74 20.18 11.69 -6.12
N SER A 75 21.07 10.70 -6.06
CA SER A 75 22.33 10.67 -6.80
C SER A 75 22.60 9.33 -7.48
N MET A 76 23.24 9.37 -8.64
CA MET A 76 23.77 8.18 -9.30
C MET A 76 25.10 7.82 -8.64
N VAL A 77 25.21 6.62 -8.06
CA VAL A 77 26.42 6.15 -7.34
C VAL A 77 27.04 5.01 -8.13
N PRO A 78 28.06 5.28 -8.98
CA PRO A 78 28.71 4.24 -9.76
C PRO A 78 29.25 3.12 -8.86
N ILE A 79 29.24 1.89 -9.37
CA ILE A 79 29.59 0.65 -8.64
C ILE A 79 28.48 0.21 -7.67
N ALA A 80 27.95 1.10 -6.83
CA ALA A 80 26.84 0.75 -5.93
C ALA A 80 25.58 0.37 -6.72
N ASP A 81 25.32 1.05 -7.85
CA ASP A 81 24.20 0.77 -8.76
C ASP A 81 24.35 -0.50 -9.62
N ALA A 82 25.46 -1.23 -9.46
CA ALA A 82 25.72 -2.48 -10.17
C ALA A 82 25.19 -3.72 -9.43
N PHE A 83 24.91 -3.60 -8.13
CA PHE A 83 24.43 -4.72 -7.31
C PHE A 83 22.91 -4.89 -7.47
N ASN A 84 22.46 -6.12 -7.73
CA ASN A 84 21.04 -6.47 -7.84
C ASN A 84 20.34 -6.50 -6.47
N HIS A 85 19.01 -6.47 -6.45
CA HIS A 85 18.23 -6.48 -5.22
C HIS A 85 17.70 -7.86 -4.82
N THR A 86 17.71 -8.11 -3.52
CA THR A 86 16.90 -9.15 -2.86
C THR A 86 16.54 -8.69 -1.44
N GLN A 87 15.53 -9.30 -0.81
CA GLN A 87 15.18 -9.02 0.59
C GLN A 87 16.29 -9.47 1.56
N GLU A 88 16.84 -10.67 1.36
CA GLU A 88 18.00 -11.18 2.12
C GLU A 88 19.32 -10.70 1.48
N ASN A 89 19.60 -9.40 1.57
CA ASN A 89 20.75 -8.77 0.92
C ASN A 89 22.07 -9.03 1.66
N HIS A 90 23.17 -8.97 0.90
CA HIS A 90 24.53 -9.17 1.41
C HIS A 90 25.27 -7.87 1.72
N VAL A 91 24.92 -6.81 1.01
CA VAL A 91 25.54 -5.50 1.11
C VAL A 91 24.48 -4.40 1.13
N HIS A 92 24.83 -3.25 1.65
CA HIS A 92 24.04 -2.02 1.53
C HIS A 92 24.95 -0.80 1.47
N LEU A 93 24.40 0.31 0.97
CA LEU A 93 25.09 1.60 0.96
C LEU A 93 24.95 2.24 2.34
N GLU A 94 26.07 2.63 2.94
CA GLU A 94 26.14 3.45 4.15
C GLU A 94 26.69 4.83 3.81
N SER A 95 26.04 5.84 4.37
CA SER A 95 26.37 7.25 4.22
C SER A 95 26.03 8.03 5.48
N ASP A 96 26.75 9.12 5.72
CA ASP A 96 26.37 10.11 6.72
C ASP A 96 25.23 10.97 6.16
N PHE A 97 23.99 10.59 6.45
CA PHE A 97 22.82 11.26 5.87
C PHE A 97 22.64 12.71 6.39
N ASP A 98 22.89 12.92 7.69
CA ASP A 98 22.63 14.18 8.41
C ASP A 98 23.74 15.22 8.24
N VAL A 99 24.08 15.54 7.00
CA VAL A 99 24.97 16.67 6.66
C VAL A 99 24.20 17.99 6.59
N CYS A 100 24.91 19.11 6.51
CA CYS A 100 24.29 20.41 6.28
C CYS A 100 23.57 20.44 4.90
N PRO A 101 22.26 20.69 4.82
CA PRO A 101 21.52 20.71 3.55
C PRO A 101 21.92 21.85 2.59
N GLU A 102 22.70 22.83 3.04
CA GLU A 102 23.14 23.97 2.21
C GLU A 102 24.55 23.79 1.64
N CYS A 103 25.42 23.06 2.32
CA CYS A 103 26.82 22.92 1.89
C CYS A 103 27.43 21.51 2.02
N GLY A 104 26.67 20.51 2.46
CA GLY A 104 27.11 19.11 2.56
C GLY A 104 28.12 18.85 3.68
N SER A 105 28.41 19.82 4.55
CA SER A 105 29.36 19.65 5.64
C SER A 105 28.79 18.72 6.70
N LEU A 106 29.52 17.64 6.99
CA LEU A 106 29.25 16.78 8.15
C LEU A 106 29.68 17.45 9.47
N GLN A 107 30.68 18.33 9.39
CA GLN A 107 31.16 19.12 10.52
C GLN A 107 30.36 20.40 10.68
N ARG A 108 30.57 21.08 11.81
CA ARG A 108 29.92 22.35 12.08
C ARG A 108 30.25 23.38 10.98
N CYS A 109 29.23 23.94 10.36
CA CYS A 109 29.38 24.91 9.27
C CYS A 109 28.77 26.26 9.62
N VAL A 110 28.89 27.22 8.70
CA VAL A 110 28.35 28.58 8.86
C VAL A 110 26.82 28.63 8.87
N HIS A 111 26.16 27.52 8.50
CA HIS A 111 24.71 27.37 8.50
C HIS A 111 24.17 26.81 9.84
N ASP A 112 25.05 26.38 10.75
CA ASP A 112 24.69 25.93 12.11
C ASP A 112 24.54 27.13 13.05
N ASP A 113 23.39 27.78 12.95
CA ASP A 113 22.89 28.94 13.71
C ASP A 113 23.51 30.31 13.41
N THR A 114 22.63 31.32 13.38
CA THR A 114 22.82 32.78 13.17
C THR A 114 23.80 33.53 14.10
N THR A 115 24.63 32.82 14.85
CA THR A 115 25.71 33.43 15.65
C THR A 115 26.96 33.43 14.80
N GLU A 116 27.60 34.59 14.59
CA GLU A 116 28.79 34.69 13.75
C GLU A 116 29.78 33.55 14.07
N PRO A 117 30.01 32.63 13.13
CA PRO A 117 30.85 31.48 13.36
C PRO A 117 32.28 31.97 13.67
N ASP A 118 32.91 31.44 14.72
CA ASP A 118 34.33 31.71 14.95
C ASP A 118 35.10 31.19 13.72
N PRO A 119 35.83 32.05 12.97
CA PRO A 119 36.57 31.62 11.79
C PRO A 119 37.61 30.53 12.10
N ARG A 120 37.90 30.28 13.38
CA ARG A 120 38.81 29.23 13.87
C ARG A 120 38.15 27.88 14.12
N SER A 121 36.81 27.79 14.10
CA SER A 121 36.08 26.52 14.25
C SER A 121 35.71 25.86 12.92
N ILE A 122 35.96 26.54 11.80
CA ILE A 122 35.84 25.95 10.46
C ILE A 122 37.06 25.05 10.27
N VAL A 123 36.89 23.76 10.58
CA VAL A 123 37.88 22.75 10.23
C VAL A 123 37.78 22.56 8.71
N PRO A 124 38.89 22.64 7.95
CA PRO A 124 38.88 22.26 6.55
C PRO A 124 38.33 20.84 6.44
N ASP A 125 37.31 20.67 5.60
CA ASP A 125 36.67 19.40 5.33
C ASP A 125 37.62 18.55 4.47
N ASP A 126 38.66 18.00 5.11
CA ASP A 126 39.47 16.90 4.60
C ASP A 126 38.85 15.55 5.02
N ALA A 127 37.56 15.54 5.42
CA ALA A 127 36.83 14.29 5.63
C ALA A 127 36.70 13.60 4.28
N ASP A 128 37.08 12.34 4.23
CA ASP A 128 36.98 11.54 3.02
C ASP A 128 35.50 11.46 2.58
N ASN A 129 35.12 12.29 1.60
CA ASN A 129 33.80 12.30 1.00
C ASN A 129 33.62 11.04 0.12
N PHE A 130 33.40 9.90 0.76
CA PHE A 130 33.02 8.66 0.12
C PHE A 130 31.70 8.14 0.68
N TYR A 131 31.08 7.26 -0.08
CA TYR A 131 30.00 6.41 0.39
C TYR A 131 30.51 4.98 0.45
N GLU A 132 30.11 4.22 1.46
CA GLU A 132 30.62 2.87 1.69
C GLU A 132 29.58 1.83 1.26
N MET A 133 29.99 0.84 0.47
CA MET A 133 29.21 -0.40 0.30
C MET A 133 29.72 -1.40 1.33
N VAL A 134 28.93 -1.64 2.37
CA VAL A 134 29.31 -2.52 3.48
C VAL A 134 28.60 -3.86 3.38
N SER A 135 29.22 -4.91 3.91
CA SER A 135 28.59 -6.23 4.01
C SER A 135 27.93 -6.44 5.36
N ASN A 136 26.66 -6.83 5.37
CA ASN A 136 25.91 -7.20 6.59
C ASN A 136 25.85 -8.72 6.83
N LEU A 137 26.09 -9.53 5.78
CA LEU A 137 26.11 -10.99 5.84
C LEU A 137 27.39 -11.58 5.24
N PRO A 138 27.82 -12.80 5.64
CA PRO A 138 28.91 -13.50 4.98
C PRO A 138 28.60 -13.75 3.51
N ILE A 139 29.54 -13.41 2.63
CA ILE A 139 29.41 -13.57 1.18
C ILE A 139 30.16 -14.84 0.74
N PRO A 140 29.47 -15.89 0.27
CA PRO A 140 30.14 -17.07 -0.25
C PRO A 140 31.05 -16.75 -1.45
N PRO A 141 32.21 -17.42 -1.59
CA PRO A 141 33.03 -17.25 -2.77
C PRO A 141 32.27 -17.61 -4.05
N HIS A 142 32.41 -16.79 -5.09
CA HIS A 142 31.77 -16.98 -6.40
C HIS A 142 30.24 -16.90 -6.40
N SER A 143 29.60 -16.40 -5.35
CA SER A 143 28.18 -16.04 -5.39
C SER A 143 28.02 -14.61 -5.93
N GLU A 144 26.83 -14.35 -6.47
CA GLU A 144 26.39 -12.98 -6.72
C GLU A 144 26.23 -12.24 -5.38
N VAL A 145 26.51 -10.94 -5.40
CA VAL A 145 26.38 -10.04 -4.25
C VAL A 145 25.15 -9.20 -4.48
N PHE A 146 24.24 -9.21 -3.51
CA PHE A 146 22.97 -8.49 -3.60
C PHE A 146 22.92 -7.32 -2.64
N ASN A 147 22.41 -6.20 -3.13
CA ASN A 147 22.07 -5.00 -2.38
C ASN A 147 20.59 -5.02 -1.94
N THR A 148 20.20 -4.07 -1.10
CA THR A 148 18.80 -3.69 -0.89
C THR A 148 18.47 -2.38 -1.62
N TYR A 149 17.37 -2.35 -2.37
CA TYR A 149 16.85 -1.11 -2.99
C TYR A 149 15.86 -0.39 -2.07
N GLY A 150 15.58 -0.99 -0.92
CA GLY A 150 14.56 -0.58 0.04
C GLY A 150 13.96 -1.81 0.70
N GLU A 151 13.83 -1.78 2.02
CA GLU A 151 13.37 -2.93 2.81
C GLU A 151 11.87 -3.22 2.64
N THR A 152 11.09 -2.24 2.18
CA THR A 152 9.62 -2.25 2.19
C THR A 152 8.97 -2.24 0.80
N LEU A 153 9.74 -2.50 -0.26
CA LEU A 153 9.25 -2.45 -1.63
C LEU A 153 8.39 -3.67 -1.97
N THR A 154 7.15 -3.41 -2.43
CA THR A 154 6.24 -4.40 -3.03
C THR A 154 6.71 -4.83 -4.42
N ASN A 155 6.29 -6.00 -4.89
CA ASN A 155 6.47 -6.44 -6.27
C ASN A 155 5.82 -5.49 -7.28
N ALA A 156 4.73 -4.82 -6.93
CA ALA A 156 4.17 -3.77 -7.77
C ALA A 156 5.15 -2.60 -7.95
N GLN A 157 5.77 -2.13 -6.85
CA GLN A 157 6.78 -1.07 -6.91
C GLN A 157 8.05 -1.55 -7.63
N LEU A 158 8.53 -2.77 -7.36
CA LEU A 158 9.70 -3.35 -8.01
C LEU A 158 9.49 -3.46 -9.53
N LEU A 159 8.32 -3.91 -9.97
CA LEU A 159 8.01 -4.06 -11.39
C LEU A 159 7.99 -2.71 -12.10
N VAL A 160 7.37 -1.70 -11.48
CA VAL A 160 7.21 -0.38 -12.07
C VAL A 160 8.51 0.43 -12.05
N GLN A 161 9.29 0.37 -10.96
CA GLN A 161 10.50 1.19 -10.79
C GLN A 161 11.74 0.53 -11.40
N TYR A 162 11.86 -0.80 -11.27
CA TYR A 162 13.08 -1.53 -11.62
C TYR A 162 12.87 -2.59 -12.70
N GLY A 163 11.62 -2.89 -13.08
CA GLY A 163 11.32 -3.81 -14.17
C GLY A 163 11.42 -5.30 -13.81
N PHE A 164 11.36 -5.66 -12.52
CA PHE A 164 11.36 -7.06 -12.07
C PHE A 164 10.44 -7.29 -10.85
N ILE A 165 10.18 -8.55 -10.52
CA ILE A 165 9.49 -8.96 -9.28
C ILE A 165 10.31 -10.03 -8.57
N LEU A 166 10.08 -10.22 -7.27
CA LEU A 166 10.67 -11.29 -6.47
C LEU A 166 9.72 -12.50 -6.40
N ASP A 167 10.30 -13.70 -6.37
CA ASP A 167 9.59 -14.95 -6.13
C ASP A 167 9.29 -15.09 -4.64
N GLY A 168 8.16 -14.50 -4.21
CA GLY A 168 7.82 -14.34 -2.80
C GLY A 168 8.40 -13.03 -2.26
N ASN A 169 7.51 -12.12 -1.87
CA ASN A 169 7.88 -10.82 -1.31
C ASN A 169 6.99 -10.54 -0.10
N ASP A 170 7.56 -10.62 1.10
CA ASP A 170 6.82 -10.40 2.36
C ASP A 170 6.25 -8.98 2.48
N ASN A 171 6.74 -8.04 1.67
CA ASN A 171 6.21 -6.68 1.63
C ASN A 171 4.99 -6.54 0.73
N ASP A 172 4.57 -7.57 -0.01
CA ASP A 172 3.42 -7.47 -0.91
C ASP A 172 2.14 -7.16 -0.13
N HIS A 173 1.50 -6.06 -0.54
CA HIS A 173 0.22 -5.65 0.00
C HIS A 173 -0.55 -4.85 -1.05
N LEU A 174 -1.87 -4.90 -0.96
CA LEU A 174 -2.79 -4.12 -1.78
C LEU A 174 -3.29 -2.94 -0.95
N THR A 175 -3.14 -1.71 -1.43
CA THR A 175 -3.61 -0.50 -0.72
C THR A 175 -4.82 0.13 -1.41
N TRP A 176 -5.64 0.82 -0.63
CA TRP A 176 -6.68 1.73 -1.11
C TRP A 176 -6.45 3.11 -0.52
N THR A 177 -6.72 4.13 -1.31
CA THR A 177 -6.85 5.49 -0.81
C THR A 177 -8.20 5.67 -0.12
N PHE A 178 -8.27 6.65 0.78
CA PHE A 178 -9.55 7.02 1.40
C PHE A 178 -10.61 7.38 0.35
N ASP A 179 -10.23 8.09 -0.72
CA ASP A 179 -11.16 8.53 -1.76
C ASP A 179 -11.69 7.35 -2.58
N GLU A 180 -10.88 6.34 -2.85
CA GLU A 180 -11.33 5.10 -3.49
C GLU A 180 -12.33 4.33 -2.61
N LEU A 181 -12.06 4.21 -1.31
CA LEU A 181 -13.00 3.59 -0.37
C LEU A 181 -14.30 4.39 -0.27
N ALA A 182 -14.20 5.71 -0.29
CA ALA A 182 -15.35 6.59 -0.22
C ALA A 182 -16.25 6.45 -1.45
N GLN A 183 -15.65 6.48 -2.65
CA GLN A 183 -16.34 6.26 -3.93
C GLN A 183 -16.95 4.86 -4.01
N PHE A 184 -16.22 3.83 -3.58
CA PHE A 184 -16.73 2.47 -3.50
C PHE A 184 -17.97 2.40 -2.59
N SER A 185 -17.87 2.97 -1.39
CA SER A 185 -18.95 2.95 -0.40
C SER A 185 -20.19 3.67 -0.90
N GLU A 186 -20.02 4.83 -1.53
CA GLU A 186 -21.12 5.58 -2.15
C GLU A 186 -21.80 4.75 -3.24
N HIS A 187 -21.05 4.17 -4.18
CA HIS A 187 -21.63 3.34 -5.23
C HIS A 187 -22.38 2.12 -4.68
N HIS A 188 -21.81 1.44 -3.69
CA HIS A 188 -22.35 0.19 -3.15
C HIS A 188 -23.54 0.41 -2.20
N LEU A 189 -23.53 1.49 -1.42
CA LEU A 189 -24.62 1.84 -0.50
C LEU A 189 -25.77 2.55 -1.22
N LEU A 190 -25.51 3.34 -2.26
CA LEU A 190 -26.55 3.92 -3.13
C LEU A 190 -27.39 2.84 -3.83
N ALA A 191 -26.77 1.73 -4.22
CA ALA A 191 -27.50 0.58 -4.78
C ALA A 191 -28.51 -0.02 -3.79
N SER A 192 -28.33 0.23 -2.49
CA SER A 192 -29.18 -0.25 -1.40
C SER A 192 -30.16 0.81 -0.85
N GLY A 193 -30.10 2.07 -1.31
CA GLY A 193 -30.98 3.16 -0.85
C GLY A 193 -30.50 4.58 -1.22
N SER A 194 -31.22 5.60 -0.73
CA SER A 194 -30.89 7.03 -0.95
C SER A 194 -29.84 7.55 0.05
N TRP A 195 -28.67 6.92 0.11
CA TRP A 195 -27.60 7.34 1.02
C TRP A 195 -26.64 8.34 0.38
N THR A 196 -26.17 9.32 1.15
CA THR A 196 -25.07 10.23 0.78
C THR A 196 -24.16 10.49 1.96
N TRP A 197 -22.94 10.96 1.73
CA TRP A 197 -21.99 11.36 2.80
C TRP A 197 -22.57 12.41 3.74
N ASP A 198 -23.49 13.26 3.27
CA ASP A 198 -24.21 14.21 4.14
C ASP A 198 -25.01 13.51 5.24
N SER A 199 -25.45 12.26 4.99
CA SER A 199 -26.17 11.44 5.97
C SER A 199 -25.31 11.07 7.18
N VAL A 200 -23.98 11.05 7.03
CA VAL A 200 -23.01 10.82 8.12
C VAL A 200 -22.30 12.10 8.55
N GLY A 201 -22.75 13.26 8.07
CA GLY A 201 -22.21 14.56 8.44
C GLY A 201 -21.20 15.17 7.47
N GLY A 202 -20.95 14.53 6.33
CA GLY A 202 -19.99 14.97 5.32
C GLY A 202 -18.75 14.08 5.27
N LEU A 203 -18.13 14.02 4.10
CA LEU A 203 -16.90 13.27 3.87
C LEU A 203 -15.70 13.82 4.67
N PRO A 204 -15.49 15.16 4.78
CA PRO A 204 -14.42 15.72 5.61
C PRO A 204 -14.57 15.36 7.09
N GLU A 205 -15.79 15.50 7.63
CA GLU A 205 -16.11 15.22 9.03
C GLU A 205 -15.90 13.73 9.35
N PHE A 206 -16.29 12.83 8.44
CA PHE A 206 -16.03 11.40 8.58
C PHE A 206 -14.53 11.09 8.55
N ARG A 207 -13.76 11.74 7.67
CA ARG A 207 -12.30 11.57 7.57
C ARG A 207 -11.61 11.98 8.88
N ASP A 208 -11.99 13.13 9.44
CA ASP A 208 -11.41 13.63 10.69
C ASP A 208 -11.79 12.76 11.89
N LEU A 209 -13.02 12.25 11.92
CA LEU A 209 -13.48 11.31 12.93
C LEU A 209 -12.70 9.99 12.86
N LEU A 210 -12.57 9.41 11.66
CA LEU A 210 -11.80 8.19 11.44
C LEU A 210 -10.34 8.38 11.85
N ARG A 211 -9.70 9.49 11.49
CA ARG A 211 -8.32 9.79 11.91
C ARG A 211 -8.18 9.83 13.43
N SER A 212 -9.13 10.45 14.12
CA SER A 212 -9.14 10.57 15.59
C SER A 212 -9.33 9.22 16.30
N ILE A 213 -10.10 8.31 15.69
CA ILE A 213 -10.32 6.95 16.19
C ILE A 213 -9.10 6.06 15.90
N ASN A 214 -8.56 6.15 14.68
CA ASN A 214 -7.42 5.37 14.22
C ASN A 214 -6.12 5.70 14.99
N SER A 215 -5.98 6.94 15.49
CA SER A 215 -4.83 7.33 16.34
C SER A 215 -4.85 6.75 17.77
N ARG A 216 -5.91 6.02 18.15
CA ARG A 216 -6.01 5.37 19.48
C ARG A 216 -5.32 4.00 19.46
N PRO A 217 -4.89 3.47 20.62
CA PRO A 217 -4.29 2.14 20.68
C PRO A 217 -5.36 1.05 20.48
N TRP A 218 -5.24 0.27 19.41
CA TRP A 218 -6.12 -0.86 19.06
C TRP A 218 -5.41 -2.22 19.24
N GLU A 219 -4.58 -2.38 20.28
CA GLU A 219 -3.71 -3.56 20.48
C GLU A 219 -4.46 -4.90 20.40
N ARG A 220 -5.71 -4.94 20.88
CA ARG A 220 -6.57 -6.14 20.84
C ARG A 220 -6.90 -6.63 19.43
N ILE A 221 -6.72 -5.81 18.41
CA ILE A 221 -6.90 -6.24 17.01
C ILE A 221 -5.88 -7.33 16.65
N SER A 222 -4.72 -7.36 17.29
CA SER A 222 -3.73 -8.43 17.09
C SER A 222 -4.21 -9.83 17.50
N GLU A 223 -5.34 -9.93 18.23
CA GLU A 223 -5.99 -11.20 18.57
C GLU A 223 -6.83 -11.77 17.40
N SER A 224 -7.10 -10.98 16.36
CA SER A 224 -7.92 -11.42 15.22
C SER A 224 -7.09 -12.16 14.17
N GLU A 225 -7.66 -13.23 13.61
CA GLU A 225 -7.07 -13.95 12.47
C GLU A 225 -7.38 -13.29 11.12
N LEU A 226 -8.35 -12.37 11.07
CA LEU A 226 -8.82 -11.73 9.85
C LEU A 226 -8.32 -10.29 9.67
N VAL A 227 -7.83 -9.67 10.76
CA VAL A 227 -7.44 -8.26 10.80
C VAL A 227 -6.03 -8.12 11.38
N SER A 228 -5.15 -7.47 10.62
CA SER A 228 -3.77 -7.20 11.03
C SER A 228 -3.63 -5.80 11.64
N LEU A 229 -2.84 -5.71 12.72
CA LEU A 229 -2.49 -4.43 13.34
C LEU A 229 -1.42 -3.71 12.51
N ASP A 230 -1.88 -2.76 11.69
CA ASP A 230 -1.01 -1.95 10.83
C ASP A 230 -0.77 -0.54 11.41
N ARG A 231 0.45 -0.26 11.88
CA ARG A 231 0.80 1.05 12.47
C ARG A 231 0.98 2.17 11.45
N THR A 232 0.96 1.87 10.15
CA THR A 232 1.06 2.88 9.10
C THR A 232 -0.27 3.61 8.86
N HIS A 233 -1.36 3.14 9.49
CA HIS A 233 -2.72 3.65 9.32
C HIS A 233 -3.22 3.58 7.87
N GLN A 234 -2.65 2.70 7.06
CA GLN A 234 -3.08 2.50 5.68
C GLN A 234 -4.34 1.62 5.63
N PHE A 235 -5.04 1.72 4.49
CA PHE A 235 -6.13 0.81 4.17
C PHE A 235 -5.57 -0.26 3.24
N SER A 236 -5.31 -1.46 3.75
CA SER A 236 -4.57 -2.45 2.99
C SER A 236 -5.01 -3.89 3.23
N LEU A 237 -4.56 -4.77 2.35
CA LEU A 237 -4.62 -6.23 2.44
C LEU A 237 -3.19 -6.75 2.31
N ASN A 238 -2.69 -7.48 3.29
CA ASN A 238 -1.30 -7.97 3.29
C ASN A 238 -1.13 -9.32 2.55
N GLY A 239 0.10 -9.82 2.51
CA GLY A 239 0.44 -11.11 1.87
C GLY A 239 -0.26 -12.34 2.46
N ASP A 240 -0.75 -12.26 3.71
CA ASP A 240 -1.55 -13.30 4.37
C ASP A 240 -3.05 -13.19 4.08
N ALA A 241 -3.45 -12.28 3.18
CA ALA A 241 -4.84 -11.96 2.87
C ALA A 241 -5.67 -11.50 4.09
N THR A 242 -5.00 -10.91 5.09
CA THR A 242 -5.67 -10.25 6.22
C THR A 242 -5.75 -8.74 5.99
N ILE A 243 -6.86 -8.13 6.40
CA ILE A 243 -7.09 -6.70 6.16
C ILE A 243 -6.41 -5.85 7.24
N SER A 244 -6.03 -4.63 6.91
CA SER A 244 -5.51 -3.69 7.89
C SER A 244 -6.61 -3.25 8.85
N HIS A 245 -6.21 -2.97 10.09
CA HIS A 245 -7.10 -2.40 11.09
C HIS A 245 -7.73 -1.06 10.65
N GLY A 246 -7.02 -0.28 9.83
CA GLY A 246 -7.56 0.96 9.24
C GLY A 246 -8.75 0.68 8.32
N LEU A 247 -8.66 -0.37 7.49
CA LEU A 247 -9.76 -0.78 6.60
C LEU A 247 -10.96 -1.30 7.40
N TRP A 248 -10.69 -2.07 8.47
CA TRP A 248 -11.72 -2.52 9.41
C TRP A 248 -12.44 -1.32 10.06
N LEU A 249 -11.69 -0.37 10.62
CA LEU A 249 -12.23 0.82 11.27
C LEU A 249 -13.06 1.67 10.31
N PHE A 250 -12.61 1.83 9.05
CA PHE A 250 -13.34 2.58 8.03
C PHE A 250 -14.76 2.02 7.85
N PHE A 251 -14.90 0.72 7.59
CA PHE A 251 -16.21 0.13 7.33
C PHE A 251 -17.05 -0.04 8.59
N ALA A 252 -16.45 -0.43 9.72
CA ALA A 252 -17.15 -0.57 10.99
C ALA A 252 -17.77 0.77 11.41
N LEU A 253 -16.98 1.85 11.37
CA LEU A 253 -17.46 3.20 11.69
C LEU A 253 -18.54 3.66 10.73
N LEU A 254 -18.36 3.44 9.43
CA LEU A 254 -19.36 3.81 8.41
C LEU A 254 -20.71 3.14 8.69
N LEU A 255 -20.72 1.82 8.93
CA LEU A 255 -21.93 1.05 9.24
C LEU A 255 -22.59 1.50 10.56
N MET A 256 -21.79 1.86 11.57
CA MET A 256 -22.31 2.41 12.81
C MET A 256 -22.97 3.78 12.63
N CYS A 257 -22.36 4.65 11.82
CA CYS A 257 -22.95 5.95 11.48
C CYS A 257 -24.24 5.78 10.67
N LEU A 258 -24.29 4.81 9.76
CA LEU A 258 -25.48 4.50 8.94
C LEU A 258 -26.68 4.02 9.76
N ARG A 259 -26.43 3.14 10.73
CA ARG A 259 -27.48 2.51 11.54
C ARG A 259 -28.00 3.42 12.65
N ASN A 260 -27.28 4.50 12.94
CA ASN A 260 -27.68 5.49 13.94
C ASN A 260 -28.51 6.61 13.32
N THR A 261 -29.83 6.55 13.54
CA THR A 261 -30.79 7.56 13.04
C THR A 261 -30.85 8.84 13.89
N SER A 262 -30.19 8.89 15.06
CA SER A 262 -30.23 10.04 15.97
C SER A 262 -28.98 10.94 15.80
N PRO A 263 -29.12 12.19 15.33
CA PRO A 263 -27.98 13.08 15.08
C PRO A 263 -27.32 13.66 16.36
N TYR A 264 -27.92 13.48 17.54
CA TYR A 264 -27.51 14.19 18.77
C TYR A 264 -26.70 13.36 19.78
N HIS A 265 -26.65 12.03 19.69
CA HIS A 265 -25.95 11.17 20.67
C HIS A 265 -24.71 10.44 20.10
N THR A 266 -24.51 10.47 18.79
CA THR A 266 -23.65 9.51 18.04
C THR A 266 -22.42 10.15 17.41
N ARG A 267 -22.17 11.43 17.67
CA ARG A 267 -20.88 12.09 17.39
C ARG A 267 -20.00 12.22 18.63
N ASN A 268 -20.40 11.64 19.76
CA ASN A 268 -19.49 11.53 20.89
C ASN A 268 -18.45 10.45 20.56
N LEU A 269 -17.19 10.88 20.40
CA LEU A 269 -16.04 10.04 20.11
C LEU A 269 -15.96 8.84 21.07
N ASP A 270 -16.17 9.07 22.37
CA ASP A 270 -16.05 8.02 23.39
C ASP A 270 -17.13 6.95 23.23
N SER A 271 -18.35 7.35 22.85
CA SER A 271 -19.46 6.41 22.63
C SER A 271 -19.24 5.55 21.39
N LEU A 272 -18.63 6.11 20.34
CA LEU A 272 -18.26 5.37 19.13
C LEU A 272 -17.13 4.39 19.40
N ILE A 273 -16.11 4.79 20.18
CA ILE A 273 -15.01 3.92 20.57
C ILE A 273 -15.54 2.71 21.34
N VAL A 274 -16.40 2.91 22.33
CA VAL A 274 -17.02 1.80 23.09
C VAL A 274 -17.78 0.84 22.17
N LEU A 275 -18.53 1.35 21.19
CA LEU A 275 -19.26 0.50 20.26
C LEU A 275 -18.34 -0.27 19.30
N LEU A 276 -17.25 0.36 18.84
CA LEU A 276 -16.21 -0.29 18.04
C LEU A 276 -15.50 -1.38 18.85
N GLU A 277 -15.17 -1.14 20.12
CA GLU A 277 -14.60 -2.15 21.02
C GLU A 277 -15.58 -3.33 21.26
N GLU A 278 -16.87 -3.05 21.48
CA GLU A 278 -17.91 -4.09 21.58
C GLU A 278 -18.01 -4.91 20.27
N THR A 279 -17.83 -4.26 19.12
CA THR A 279 -17.85 -4.90 17.80
C THR A 279 -16.62 -5.76 17.58
N LEU A 280 -15.44 -5.27 17.92
CA LEU A 280 -14.21 -6.07 17.90
C LEU A 280 -14.34 -7.29 18.83
N GLN A 281 -14.83 -7.10 20.06
CA GLN A 281 -15.03 -8.20 20.99
C GLN A 281 -15.99 -9.26 20.44
N CYS A 282 -17.09 -8.83 19.83
CA CYS A 282 -18.04 -9.73 19.20
C CYS A 282 -17.40 -10.53 18.05
N GLN A 283 -16.54 -9.90 17.23
CA GLN A 283 -15.81 -10.58 16.17
C GLN A 283 -14.85 -11.65 16.74
N LEU A 284 -14.00 -11.29 17.71
CA LEU A 284 -13.05 -12.22 18.34
C LEU A 284 -13.74 -13.42 19.01
N THR A 285 -14.94 -13.20 19.56
CA THR A 285 -15.75 -14.28 20.15
C THR A 285 -16.25 -15.25 19.08
N LEU A 286 -16.60 -14.76 17.88
CA LEU A 286 -17.03 -15.59 16.76
C LEU A 286 -15.86 -16.33 16.11
N GLU A 287 -14.68 -15.71 16.02
CA GLU A 287 -13.47 -16.37 15.52
C GLU A 287 -13.03 -17.52 16.46
N SER A 288 -13.06 -17.30 17.79
CA SER A 288 -12.66 -18.33 18.77
C SER A 288 -13.63 -19.52 18.88
N SER A 289 -14.91 -19.34 18.57
CA SER A 289 -15.90 -20.42 18.59
C SER A 289 -15.77 -21.38 17.39
N GLU A 290 -15.13 -20.97 16.30
CA GLU A 290 -14.77 -21.88 15.20
C GLU A 290 -13.58 -22.78 15.57
N SER A 291 -12.59 -22.26 16.29
CA SER A 291 -11.36 -22.97 16.67
C SER A 291 -11.56 -24.05 17.74
N THR A 292 -12.69 -24.06 18.45
CA THR A 292 -12.97 -24.97 19.57
C THR A 292 -13.85 -26.19 19.23
N ASN A 293 -14.25 -26.39 17.97
CA ASN A 293 -15.02 -27.58 17.55
C ASN A 293 -14.25 -28.93 17.61
N HIS A 294 -13.04 -28.94 18.18
CA HIS A 294 -12.23 -30.13 18.46
C HIS A 294 -11.62 -30.13 19.88
N ALA A 295 -12.34 -29.74 20.94
CA ALA A 295 -12.15 -30.33 22.29
C ALA A 295 -13.14 -29.76 23.30
N ASP A 296 -13.80 -30.70 23.99
CA ASP A 296 -14.44 -30.61 25.31
C ASP A 296 -15.66 -29.69 25.50
N ASP A 297 -16.78 -30.37 25.78
CA ASP A 297 -17.95 -29.85 26.50
C ASP A 297 -17.50 -29.05 27.75
N ASP A 298 -17.50 -27.72 27.68
CA ASP A 298 -17.71 -26.89 28.87
C ASP A 298 -18.80 -25.84 28.60
N ASP A 299 -19.84 -25.96 29.40
CA ASP A 299 -21.17 -25.41 29.23
C ASP A 299 -21.16 -23.91 29.59
N THR A 300 -20.68 -23.06 28.68
CA THR A 300 -20.92 -21.60 28.76
C THR A 300 -22.08 -21.23 27.85
N LEU A 301 -23.29 -21.42 28.40
CA LEU A 301 -24.56 -21.09 27.78
C LEU A 301 -24.56 -19.68 27.17
N LEU A 302 -24.55 -19.62 25.83
CA LEU A 302 -25.05 -18.48 25.06
C LEU A 302 -26.50 -18.24 25.48
N VAL A 303 -26.77 -17.15 26.22
CA VAL A 303 -28.13 -16.69 26.48
C VAL A 303 -28.58 -15.89 25.26
N PRO A 304 -29.56 -16.37 24.46
CA PRO A 304 -30.17 -15.54 23.44
C PRO A 304 -30.93 -14.41 24.16
N PRO A 305 -30.83 -13.14 23.71
CA PRO A 305 -31.59 -12.08 24.33
C PRO A 305 -33.09 -12.39 24.21
N SER A 306 -33.75 -12.51 25.36
CA SER A 306 -35.18 -12.80 25.44
C SER A 306 -36.00 -11.69 24.75
N PRO A 307 -37.10 -12.04 24.06
CA PRO A 307 -37.97 -11.04 23.43
C PRO A 307 -38.85 -10.40 24.52
N GLY A 308 -38.35 -9.32 25.12
CA GLY A 308 -39.00 -8.61 26.22
C GLY A 308 -38.91 -7.10 26.11
N HIS A 309 -40.04 -6.47 25.75
CA HIS A 309 -40.44 -5.09 25.99
C HIS A 309 -39.68 -3.93 25.30
N SER A 310 -40.29 -3.51 24.18
CA SER A 310 -40.43 -2.15 23.65
C SER A 310 -40.07 -0.97 24.58
N ASP A 311 -38.90 -0.36 24.37
CA ASP A 311 -38.61 1.10 24.41
C ASP A 311 -37.09 1.43 24.44
N GLN A 312 -36.23 0.68 23.74
CA GLN A 312 -34.81 1.01 23.61
C GLN A 312 -34.52 1.62 22.23
N GLN A 313 -34.10 2.89 22.23
CA GLN A 313 -33.55 3.60 21.09
C GLN A 313 -32.52 2.72 20.34
N GLN A 314 -32.68 2.64 19.02
CA GLN A 314 -31.96 1.75 18.09
C GLN A 314 -30.43 1.90 18.16
N ARG A 315 -29.76 1.26 19.13
CA ARG A 315 -28.30 1.07 19.14
C ARG A 315 -27.95 0.03 18.06
N PRO A 316 -26.92 0.25 17.22
CA PRO A 316 -26.49 -0.75 16.24
C PRO A 316 -26.09 -2.05 16.96
N SER A 317 -26.65 -3.19 16.55
CA SER A 317 -26.21 -4.49 17.05
C SER A 317 -24.78 -4.78 16.54
N PRO A 318 -23.79 -5.04 17.42
CA PRO A 318 -22.41 -5.37 17.02
C PRO A 318 -22.36 -6.54 16.03
N TYR A 319 -23.11 -7.61 16.30
CA TYR A 319 -23.24 -8.76 15.41
C TYR A 319 -23.73 -8.39 14.01
N GLY A 320 -24.76 -7.55 13.93
CA GLY A 320 -25.28 -7.10 12.65
C GLY A 320 -24.32 -6.17 11.89
N VAL A 321 -23.48 -5.40 12.59
CA VAL A 321 -22.44 -4.55 11.97
C VAL A 321 -21.36 -5.44 11.35
N ILE A 322 -20.92 -6.47 12.07
CA ILE A 322 -19.89 -7.42 11.62
C ILE A 322 -20.32 -8.15 10.34
N LEU A 323 -21.55 -8.68 10.29
CA LEU A 323 -22.05 -9.37 9.10
C LEU A 323 -22.13 -8.46 7.86
N GLU A 324 -22.47 -7.17 8.05
CA GLU A 324 -22.45 -6.21 6.95
C GLU A 324 -21.04 -5.79 6.56
N LEU A 325 -20.13 -5.66 7.53
CA LEU A 325 -18.72 -5.37 7.31
C LEU A 325 -18.08 -6.47 6.45
N ALA A 326 -18.29 -7.74 6.80
CA ALA A 326 -17.79 -8.88 6.03
C ALA A 326 -18.29 -8.85 4.57
N ARG A 327 -19.59 -8.56 4.35
CA ARG A 327 -20.16 -8.43 3.00
C ARG A 327 -19.59 -7.26 2.22
N LEU A 328 -19.34 -6.12 2.87
CA LEU A 328 -18.70 -4.96 2.24
C LEU A 328 -17.26 -5.26 1.84
N LEU A 329 -16.49 -5.92 2.71
CA LEU A 329 -15.11 -6.32 2.43
C LEU A 329 -15.04 -7.33 1.28
N ALA A 330 -15.90 -8.35 1.29
CA ALA A 330 -15.97 -9.30 0.19
C ALA A 330 -16.34 -8.59 -1.14
N SER A 331 -17.22 -7.60 -1.09
CA SER A 331 -17.61 -6.83 -2.27
C SER A 331 -16.51 -5.86 -2.73
N LEU A 332 -15.73 -5.29 -1.82
CA LEU A 332 -14.55 -4.49 -2.12
C LEU A 332 -13.51 -5.33 -2.86
N CYS A 333 -13.27 -6.56 -2.37
CA CYS A 333 -12.35 -7.50 -3.00
C CYS A 333 -12.81 -7.91 -4.40
N ARG A 334 -14.10 -8.23 -4.58
CA ARG A 334 -14.69 -8.48 -5.92
C ARG A 334 -14.52 -7.29 -6.86
N ALA A 335 -14.78 -6.07 -6.37
CA ALA A 335 -14.66 -4.86 -7.17
C ALA A 335 -13.21 -4.55 -7.58
N ARG A 336 -12.22 -4.91 -6.74
CA ARG A 336 -10.81 -4.80 -7.12
C ARG A 336 -10.41 -5.92 -8.09
N SER A 337 -10.77 -7.17 -7.80
CA SER A 337 -10.45 -8.33 -8.64
C SER A 337 -10.97 -8.17 -10.07
N ALA A 338 -12.17 -7.61 -10.25
CA ALA A 338 -12.76 -7.30 -11.55
C ALA A 338 -11.98 -6.25 -12.36
N ARG A 339 -11.17 -5.41 -11.70
CA ARG A 339 -10.31 -4.37 -12.30
C ARG A 339 -8.85 -4.81 -12.43
N THR A 340 -8.42 -5.83 -11.69
CA THR A 340 -7.07 -6.40 -11.80
C THR A 340 -6.97 -7.25 -13.06
N GLY A 341 -6.15 -6.81 -14.01
CA GLY A 341 -5.97 -7.49 -15.30
C GLY A 341 -7.13 -7.25 -16.28
N ARG A 342 -7.36 -8.20 -17.20
CA ARG A 342 -8.43 -8.08 -18.19
C ARG A 342 -9.76 -8.51 -17.59
N ALA A 343 -10.76 -7.63 -17.65
CA ALA A 343 -12.11 -7.90 -17.17
C ALA A 343 -12.70 -9.17 -17.83
N GLY A 344 -13.27 -10.05 -17.00
CA GLY A 344 -13.92 -11.30 -17.42
C GLY A 344 -12.98 -12.45 -17.79
N VAL A 345 -11.67 -12.30 -17.60
CA VAL A 345 -10.69 -13.39 -17.71
C VAL A 345 -10.59 -14.07 -16.35
N GLU A 346 -10.77 -15.39 -16.30
CA GLU A 346 -10.66 -16.18 -15.08
C GLU A 346 -9.19 -16.43 -14.71
N MET A 347 -8.92 -16.76 -13.44
CA MET A 347 -7.57 -17.03 -12.95
C MET A 347 -6.88 -18.17 -13.73
N ALA A 348 -7.63 -19.23 -14.06
CA ALA A 348 -7.13 -20.34 -14.88
C ALA A 348 -6.73 -19.90 -16.30
N GLU A 349 -7.47 -18.96 -16.89
CA GLU A 349 -7.16 -18.44 -18.22
C GLU A 349 -5.88 -17.59 -18.20
N LEU A 350 -5.62 -16.83 -17.12
CA LEU A 350 -4.34 -16.13 -16.94
C LEU A 350 -3.16 -17.10 -16.88
N GLY A 351 -3.30 -18.23 -16.18
CA GLY A 351 -2.30 -19.30 -16.15
C GLY A 351 -2.03 -19.87 -17.55
N GLU A 352 -3.08 -20.17 -18.32
CA GLU A 352 -2.92 -20.63 -19.71
C GLU A 352 -2.23 -19.60 -20.62
N ILE A 353 -2.52 -18.31 -20.42
CA ILE A 353 -1.86 -17.23 -21.15
C ILE A 353 -0.38 -17.21 -20.78
N LEU A 354 -0.06 -17.25 -19.48
CA LEU A 354 1.32 -17.24 -18.97
C LEU A 354 2.15 -18.39 -19.56
N ASP A 355 1.60 -19.60 -19.60
CA ASP A 355 2.25 -20.80 -20.13
C ASP A 355 2.50 -20.72 -21.65
N ARG A 356 1.62 -20.04 -22.40
CA ARG A 356 1.73 -19.88 -23.85
C ARG A 356 2.68 -18.76 -24.26
N LEU A 357 3.06 -17.87 -23.34
CA LEU A 357 3.92 -16.75 -23.66
C LEU A 357 5.35 -17.21 -24.00
N PRO A 358 5.94 -16.71 -25.09
CA PRO A 358 7.35 -16.92 -25.40
C PRO A 358 8.29 -16.54 -24.24
N ASN A 359 9.43 -17.21 -24.15
CA ASN A 359 10.40 -16.99 -23.06
C ASN A 359 11.08 -15.62 -23.10
N ASP A 360 11.05 -14.92 -24.23
CA ASP A 360 11.58 -13.56 -24.39
C ASP A 360 10.59 -12.47 -23.96
N MET A 361 9.35 -12.82 -23.60
CA MET A 361 8.33 -11.89 -23.09
C MET A 361 8.36 -11.77 -21.56
N THR A 362 9.55 -11.73 -20.95
CA THR A 362 9.73 -11.69 -19.48
C THR A 362 8.91 -10.59 -18.80
N PRO A 363 8.87 -9.33 -19.27
CA PRO A 363 8.09 -8.28 -18.62
C PRO A 363 6.59 -8.58 -18.59
N THR A 364 6.06 -9.13 -19.68
CA THR A 364 4.65 -9.53 -19.75
C THR A 364 4.35 -10.70 -18.83
N LYS A 365 5.27 -11.68 -18.73
CA LYS A 365 5.14 -12.78 -17.78
C LYS A 365 5.08 -12.28 -16.34
N MET A 366 5.98 -11.37 -15.96
CA MET A 366 5.99 -10.77 -14.61
C MET A 366 4.72 -9.99 -14.30
N ALA A 367 4.22 -9.19 -15.25
CA ALA A 367 2.96 -8.46 -15.08
C ALA A 367 1.75 -9.41 -14.88
N ILE A 368 1.71 -10.52 -15.62
CA ILE A 368 0.66 -11.54 -15.45
C ILE A 368 0.81 -12.25 -14.10
N SER A 369 2.02 -12.66 -13.72
CA SER A 369 2.30 -13.27 -12.42
C SER A 369 1.87 -12.35 -11.27
N LEU A 370 2.18 -11.06 -11.34
CA LEU A 370 1.74 -10.08 -10.33
C LEU A 370 0.20 -10.02 -10.26
N ALA A 371 -0.47 -9.85 -11.40
CA ALA A 371 -1.94 -9.81 -11.44
C ALA A 371 -2.59 -11.11 -10.91
N MET A 372 -1.94 -12.24 -11.15
CA MET A 372 -2.32 -13.54 -10.61
C MET A 372 -2.19 -13.58 -9.07
N THR A 373 -1.05 -13.13 -8.52
CA THR A 373 -0.84 -13.04 -7.08
C THR A 373 -1.86 -12.12 -6.41
N GLU A 374 -2.10 -10.91 -6.97
CA GLU A 374 -3.09 -9.99 -6.41
C GLU A 374 -4.49 -10.60 -6.36
N ARG A 375 -4.92 -11.29 -7.43
CA ARG A 375 -6.21 -11.97 -7.47
C ARG A 375 -6.29 -13.08 -6.43
N SER A 376 -5.22 -13.86 -6.29
CA SER A 376 -5.15 -14.89 -5.26
C SER A 376 -5.32 -14.31 -3.85
N LEU A 377 -4.69 -13.18 -3.55
CA LEU A 377 -4.86 -12.49 -2.25
C LEU A 377 -6.31 -12.05 -2.03
N LEU A 378 -6.92 -11.45 -3.05
CA LEU A 378 -8.31 -10.99 -2.99
C LEU A 378 -9.28 -12.16 -2.82
N ASP A 379 -9.08 -13.27 -3.53
CA ASP A 379 -9.90 -14.47 -3.44
C ASP A 379 -9.77 -15.16 -2.08
N SER A 380 -8.55 -15.24 -1.53
CA SER A 380 -8.32 -15.73 -0.17
C SER A 380 -9.01 -14.86 0.87
N CYS A 381 -8.89 -13.53 0.78
CA CYS A 381 -9.56 -12.59 1.67
C CYS A 381 -11.09 -12.76 1.61
N MET A 382 -11.67 -12.82 0.41
CA MET A 382 -13.10 -13.06 0.25
C MET A 382 -13.55 -14.37 0.89
N SER A 383 -12.80 -15.45 0.64
CA SER A 383 -13.12 -16.77 1.17
C SER A 383 -13.06 -16.80 2.70
N ALA A 384 -12.10 -16.11 3.32
CA ALA A 384 -11.99 -16.00 4.76
C ALA A 384 -13.20 -15.26 5.38
N TRP A 385 -13.59 -14.12 4.80
CA TRP A 385 -14.75 -13.34 5.27
C TRP A 385 -16.10 -14.02 4.99
N ASP A 386 -16.25 -14.71 3.86
CA ASP A 386 -17.45 -15.50 3.55
C ASP A 386 -17.57 -16.71 4.51
N GLY A 387 -16.46 -17.40 4.78
CA GLY A 387 -16.41 -18.50 5.76
C GLY A 387 -16.81 -18.04 7.16
N PHE A 388 -16.26 -16.91 7.61
CA PHE A 388 -16.63 -16.29 8.87
C PHE A 388 -18.14 -15.94 8.96
N VAL A 389 -18.74 -15.45 7.87
CA VAL A 389 -20.20 -15.18 7.82
C VAL A 389 -21.01 -16.46 7.92
N ASP A 390 -20.62 -17.51 7.19
CA ASP A 390 -21.30 -18.80 7.22
C ASP A 390 -21.23 -19.46 8.60
N GLY A 391 -20.07 -19.41 9.26
CA GLY A 391 -19.89 -19.87 10.63
C GLY A 391 -20.73 -19.09 11.64
N ALA A 392 -20.73 -17.76 11.54
CA ALA A 392 -21.56 -16.90 12.40
C ALA A 392 -23.06 -17.20 12.23
N LEU A 393 -23.54 -17.39 11.01
CA LEU A 393 -24.94 -17.74 10.73
C LEU A 393 -25.31 -19.15 11.20
N GLY A 394 -24.37 -20.09 11.23
CA GLY A 394 -24.59 -21.44 11.76
C GLY A 394 -24.73 -21.50 13.28
N GLN A 395 -24.25 -20.49 14.00
CA GLN A 395 -24.30 -20.38 15.46
C GLN A 395 -25.53 -19.59 16.00
N ALA A 396 -26.26 -18.89 15.11
CA ALA A 396 -27.44 -18.09 15.43
C ALA A 396 -28.75 -18.88 15.26
#